data_AF-A0A7S2EGK7-F1
#
_entry.id   AF-A0A7S2EGK7-F1
#
_cell.length_a   1.000
_cell.length_b   1.000
_cell.length_c   1.000
_cell.angle_alpha   90.00
_cell.angle_beta   90.00
_cell.angle_gamma   90.00
#
_symmetry.space_group_name_H-M   'P 1'
#
loop_
_entity.id
_entity.type
_entity.pdbx_description
1 polymer ?
#
loop_
_entity_poly.entity_id
_entity_poly.type
_entity_poly.pdbx_seq_one_letter_code
_entity_poly.pdbx_strand_id
1 'polypeptide(L)'
;MRLRDEEGGTEENGGKAGCFCALNFVYGLFDLSGTPSVWSDGDTSAPLSGNDLRYLVDLHLGPADVDRRDPMVSPLYADLAGMPPALFMVGTADPLLDDSLFMSARWAAAGCEAER
;
A
#
# COMPACT_ATOMS: atom_id res chain seq x y z
N MET A 1 -48.82 -23.03 5.07
CA MET A 1 -49.56 -22.14 5.99
C MET A 1 -48.67 -21.88 7.19
N ARG A 2 -48.15 -20.64 7.26
CA ARG A 2 -47.43 -19.94 8.35
C ARG A 2 -46.18 -20.60 8.93
N LEU A 3 -45.00 -20.14 8.50
CA LEU A 3 -44.25 -18.96 8.96
C LEU A 3 -43.47 -19.30 10.24
N ARG A 4 -42.15 -19.40 10.09
CA ARG A 4 -41.21 -19.18 11.17
C ARG A 4 -40.35 -18.00 10.74
N ASP A 5 -40.39 -16.99 11.57
CA ASP A 5 -39.98 -15.62 11.32
C ASP A 5 -38.48 -15.51 11.06
N GLU A 6 -38.15 -14.71 10.05
CA GLU A 6 -36.81 -14.21 9.79
C GLU A 6 -36.55 -13.06 10.78
N GLU A 7 -35.70 -13.31 11.78
CA GLU A 7 -35.14 -12.24 12.60
C GLU A 7 -33.72 -11.91 12.10
N GLY A 8 -33.68 -10.90 11.23
CA GLY A 8 -32.76 -9.77 11.36
C GLY A 8 -31.28 -10.10 11.35
N GLY A 9 -30.76 -10.54 10.20
CA GLY A 9 -29.34 -10.38 9.90
C GLY A 9 -29.01 -8.89 9.85
N THR A 10 -28.36 -8.37 10.88
CA THR A 10 -27.70 -7.08 10.85
C THR A 10 -26.60 -7.14 9.78
N GLU A 11 -26.94 -6.70 8.57
CA GLU A 11 -25.97 -6.20 7.61
C GLU A 11 -25.32 -4.95 8.20
N GLU A 12 -24.21 -5.13 8.92
CA GLU A 12 -23.33 -4.03 9.25
C GLU A 12 -21.93 -4.28 8.69
N ASN A 13 -21.72 -3.65 7.53
CA ASN A 13 -20.45 -3.07 7.10
C ASN A 13 -19.26 -4.04 6.96
N GLY A 14 -19.47 -5.15 6.25
CA GLY A 14 -18.40 -5.95 5.68
C GLY A 14 -17.72 -5.19 4.52
N GLY A 15 -16.91 -4.17 4.85
CA GLY A 15 -15.91 -3.68 3.93
C GLY A 15 -15.09 -4.86 3.39
N LYS A 16 -14.58 -4.75 2.17
CA LYS A 16 -13.93 -5.82 1.37
C LYS A 16 -12.78 -6.60 2.07
N ALA A 17 -12.47 -6.31 3.33
CA ALA A 17 -11.66 -7.11 4.24
C ALA A 17 -12.07 -8.60 4.32
N GLY A 18 -13.33 -8.93 4.07
CA GLY A 18 -13.82 -10.31 4.13
C GLY A 18 -13.47 -11.22 2.94
N CYS A 19 -12.91 -10.70 1.84
CA CYS A 19 -12.63 -11.51 0.65
C CYS A 19 -11.15 -11.88 0.44
N PHE A 20 -10.23 -11.30 1.21
CA PHE A 20 -8.81 -11.61 1.16
C PHE A 20 -8.30 -12.02 2.55
N CYS A 21 -7.61 -13.16 2.62
CA CYS A 21 -7.09 -13.66 3.89
C CYS A 21 -5.75 -13.02 4.31
N ALA A 22 -4.97 -12.54 3.35
CA ALA A 22 -3.72 -11.84 3.58
C ALA A 22 -3.27 -11.11 2.30
N LEU A 23 -2.31 -10.19 2.45
CA LEU A 23 -1.60 -9.53 1.34
C LEU A 23 -0.10 -9.82 1.43
N ASN A 24 0.55 -9.96 0.28
CA ASN A 24 2.00 -10.06 0.18
C ASN A 24 2.50 -8.95 -0.74
N PHE A 25 3.21 -7.99 -0.16
CA PHE A 25 3.83 -6.89 -0.87
C PHE A 25 5.33 -7.15 -0.99
N VAL A 26 5.82 -7.23 -2.22
CA VAL A 26 7.24 -7.41 -2.53
C VAL A 26 7.70 -6.14 -3.23
N TYR A 27 8.71 -5.44 -2.69
CA TYR A 27 9.25 -4.17 -3.22
C TYR A 27 8.14 -3.17 -3.60
N GLY A 28 7.21 -2.90 -2.67
CA GLY A 28 6.05 -2.05 -2.94
C GLY A 28 6.40 -0.57 -3.02
N LEU A 29 6.05 0.09 -4.13
CA LEU A 29 6.06 1.55 -4.27
C LEU A 29 4.72 2.10 -3.78
N PHE A 30 4.71 2.73 -2.60
CA PHE A 30 3.50 3.19 -1.93
C PHE A 30 3.39 4.71 -1.89
N ASP A 31 4.47 5.45 -2.17
CA ASP A 31 4.51 6.90 -2.28
C ASP A 31 5.15 7.37 -3.59
N LEU A 32 4.32 7.79 -4.54
CA LEU A 32 4.76 8.32 -5.83
C LEU A 32 5.43 9.70 -5.72
N SER A 33 5.34 10.39 -4.59
CA SER A 33 6.15 11.59 -4.33
C SER A 33 7.61 11.26 -3.97
N GLY A 34 7.89 9.99 -3.66
CA GLY A 34 9.21 9.44 -3.37
C GLY A 34 9.58 9.52 -1.88
N THR A 35 9.92 8.38 -1.30
CA THR A 35 10.45 8.25 0.07
C THR A 35 11.95 8.56 0.14
N PRO A 36 12.53 8.80 1.34
CA PRO A 36 13.94 9.18 1.46
C PRO A 36 14.91 8.18 0.80
N SER A 37 14.67 6.87 0.91
CA SER A 37 15.48 5.85 0.23
C SER A 37 15.48 6.03 -1.29
N VAL A 38 14.32 6.26 -1.92
CA VAL A 38 14.21 6.52 -3.37
C VAL A 38 15.01 7.76 -3.78
N TRP A 39 14.90 8.84 -3.02
CA TRP A 39 15.62 10.08 -3.32
C TRP A 39 17.13 9.96 -3.09
N SER A 40 17.55 9.19 -2.09
CA SER A 40 18.96 9.01 -1.74
C SER A 40 19.69 8.03 -2.66
N ASP A 41 18.96 7.09 -3.27
CA ASP A 41 19.54 6.07 -4.14
C ASP A 41 20.11 6.66 -5.44
N GLY A 42 19.42 7.62 -6.06
CA GLY A 42 19.84 8.19 -7.34
C GLY A 42 19.89 7.14 -8.44
N ASP A 43 21.07 6.89 -9.01
CA ASP A 43 21.33 5.87 -10.06
C ASP A 43 22.11 4.65 -9.51
N THR A 44 22.06 4.41 -8.18
CA THR A 44 22.94 3.43 -7.52
C THR A 44 22.42 2.00 -7.63
N SER A 45 21.12 1.78 -7.40
CA SER A 45 20.55 0.45 -7.36
C SER A 45 20.32 -0.14 -8.75
N ALA A 46 20.36 -1.48 -8.83
CA ALA A 46 20.08 -2.25 -10.04
C ALA A 46 19.12 -3.41 -9.70
N PRO A 47 18.19 -3.78 -10.60
CA PRO A 47 18.02 -3.28 -11.97
C PRO A 47 17.23 -1.97 -12.07
N LEU A 48 16.66 -1.48 -10.98
CA LEU A 48 15.87 -0.26 -10.90
C LEU A 48 16.46 0.65 -9.84
N SER A 49 16.86 1.86 -10.24
CA SER A 49 17.35 2.89 -9.34
C SER A 49 16.24 3.85 -8.90
N GLY A 50 16.54 4.70 -7.91
CA GLY A 50 15.64 5.76 -7.47
C GLY A 50 15.23 6.72 -8.59
N ASN A 51 16.16 7.11 -9.45
CA ASN A 51 15.88 7.95 -10.62
C ASN A 51 15.03 7.23 -11.67
N ASP A 52 15.29 5.94 -11.91
CA ASP A 52 14.46 5.13 -12.82
C ASP A 52 13.01 5.07 -12.31
N LEU A 53 12.81 4.84 -11.02
CA LEU A 53 11.48 4.82 -10.40
C LEU A 53 10.77 6.15 -10.57
N ARG A 54 11.45 7.27 -10.33
CA ARG A 54 10.87 8.62 -10.50
C ARG A 54 10.47 8.88 -11.95
N TYR A 55 11.31 8.47 -12.90
CA TYR A 55 10.99 8.55 -14.32
C TYR A 55 9.78 7.69 -14.68
N LEU A 56 9.68 6.47 -14.16
CA LEU A 56 8.53 5.59 -14.35
C LEU A 56 7.25 6.18 -13.75
N VAL A 57 7.33 6.85 -12.60
CA VAL A 57 6.21 7.59 -12.00
C VAL A 57 5.75 8.73 -12.91
N ASP A 58 6.68 9.51 -13.46
CA ASP A 58 6.36 10.60 -14.38
C ASP A 58 5.64 10.06 -15.64
N LEU A 59 6.10 8.91 -16.16
CA LEU A 59 5.42 8.22 -17.26
C LEU A 59 4.03 7.70 -16.89
N HIS A 60 3.88 7.19 -15.67
CA HIS A 60 2.61 6.64 -15.18
C HIS A 60 1.53 7.72 -15.01
N LEU A 61 1.89 8.86 -14.41
CA LEU A 61 0.96 9.97 -14.19
C LEU A 61 0.71 10.81 -15.45
N GLY A 62 1.68 10.81 -16.38
CA GLY A 62 1.59 11.56 -17.62
C GLY A 62 1.50 13.08 -17.38
N PRO A 63 0.89 13.84 -18.29
CA PRO A 63 0.79 15.30 -18.16
C PRO A 63 -0.32 15.76 -17.20
N ALA A 64 -0.99 14.83 -16.52
CA ALA A 64 -2.08 15.16 -15.61
C ALA A 64 -1.52 15.76 -14.32
N ASP A 65 -2.17 16.81 -13.82
CA ASP A 65 -1.85 17.43 -12.53
C ASP A 65 -2.45 16.60 -11.38
N VAL A 66 -1.95 15.38 -11.24
CA VAL A 66 -2.34 14.46 -10.16
C VAL A 66 -1.46 14.77 -8.95
N ASP A 67 -2.08 15.05 -7.81
CA ASP A 67 -1.35 15.11 -6.55
C ASP A 67 -0.73 13.74 -6.29
N ARG A 68 0.61 13.68 -6.28
CA ARG A 68 1.37 12.44 -6.06
C ARG A 68 1.12 11.84 -4.69
N ARG A 69 0.53 12.58 -3.75
CA ARG A 69 0.14 12.09 -2.42
C ARG A 69 -1.34 11.71 -2.35
N ASP A 70 -2.08 11.77 -3.45
CA ASP A 70 -3.45 11.28 -3.49
C ASP A 70 -3.45 9.78 -3.09
N PRO A 71 -4.24 9.37 -2.08
CA PRO A 71 -4.36 7.98 -1.64
C PRO A 71 -4.68 6.97 -2.75
N MET A 72 -5.29 7.40 -3.84
CA MET A 72 -5.64 6.54 -4.98
C MET A 72 -4.43 6.10 -5.79
N VAL A 73 -3.34 6.88 -5.77
CA VAL A 73 -2.09 6.55 -6.48
C VAL A 73 -0.94 6.27 -5.52
N SER A 74 -1.00 6.81 -4.31
CA SER A 74 -0.03 6.60 -3.24
C SER A 74 -0.72 6.03 -1.99
N PRO A 75 -0.91 4.69 -1.92
CA PRO A 75 -1.57 4.03 -0.79
C PRO A 75 -0.90 4.29 0.56
N LEU A 76 0.35 4.77 0.57
CA LEU A 76 1.00 5.22 1.80
C LEU A 76 0.20 6.30 2.51
N TYR A 77 -0.70 7.03 1.83
CA TYR A 77 -1.56 8.07 2.42
C TYR A 77 -2.99 7.62 2.70
N ALA A 78 -3.39 6.39 2.32
CA ALA A 78 -4.75 5.89 2.43
C ALA A 78 -5.17 5.54 3.87
N ASP A 79 -6.50 5.47 4.09
CA ASP A 79 -7.07 4.83 5.27
C ASP A 79 -6.87 3.31 5.16
N LEU A 80 -6.21 2.74 6.16
CA LEU A 80 -5.84 1.32 6.20
C LEU A 80 -6.68 0.52 7.21
N ALA A 81 -7.69 1.15 7.82
CA ALA A 81 -8.53 0.49 8.81
C ALA A 81 -9.21 -0.76 8.22
N GLY A 82 -9.14 -1.86 8.97
CA GLY A 82 -9.77 -3.13 8.61
C GLY A 82 -9.12 -3.87 7.45
N MET A 83 -7.90 -3.51 7.03
CA MET A 83 -7.17 -4.27 6.03
C MET A 83 -6.78 -5.67 6.55
N PRO A 84 -6.67 -6.68 5.67
CA PRO A 84 -6.22 -8.01 6.07
C PRO A 84 -4.76 -8.00 6.53
N PRO A 85 -4.29 -9.08 7.22
CA PRO A 85 -2.88 -9.26 7.52
C PRO A 85 -1.99 -9.10 6.29
N ALA A 86 -0.82 -8.50 6.44
CA ALA A 86 0.09 -8.26 5.32
C ALA A 86 1.55 -8.62 5.65
N LEU A 87 2.22 -9.26 4.68
CA LEU A 87 3.67 -9.46 4.65
C LEU A 87 4.31 -8.41 3.74
N PHE A 88 5.33 -7.72 4.24
CA PHE A 88 6.11 -6.72 3.51
C PHE A 88 7.54 -7.21 3.31
N MET A 89 7.95 -7.42 2.07
CA MET A 89 9.28 -7.93 1.71
C MET A 89 10.03 -6.92 0.84
N VAL A 90 11.24 -6.56 1.24
CA VAL A 90 12.10 -5.64 0.49
C VAL A 90 13.57 -5.96 0.69
N GLY A 91 14.40 -5.67 -0.31
CA GLY A 91 15.84 -5.78 -0.21
C GLY A 91 16.43 -4.63 0.62
N THR A 92 17.49 -4.90 1.40
CA THR A 92 18.16 -3.85 2.18
C THR A 92 18.91 -2.82 1.33
N ALA A 93 19.17 -3.15 0.07
CA ALA A 93 19.76 -2.26 -0.93
C ALA A 93 18.72 -1.83 -2.00
N ASP A 94 17.43 -2.02 -1.75
CA ASP A 94 16.37 -1.62 -2.68
C ASP A 94 16.00 -0.14 -2.43
N PRO A 95 15.82 0.68 -3.49
CA PRO A 95 15.37 2.06 -3.33
C PRO A 95 14.00 2.19 -2.65
N LEU A 96 13.16 1.14 -2.65
CA LEU A 96 11.84 1.09 -2.01
C LEU A 96 11.85 0.59 -0.56
N LEU A 97 13.03 0.58 0.08
CA LEU A 97 13.18 0.18 1.48
C LEU A 97 12.28 1.01 2.40
N ASP A 98 12.32 2.34 2.30
CA ASP A 98 11.52 3.20 3.17
C ASP A 98 10.01 3.09 2.87
N ASP A 99 9.60 2.90 1.61
CA ASP A 99 8.19 2.66 1.25
C ASP A 99 7.63 1.45 2.02
N SER A 100 8.34 0.32 1.97
CA SER A 100 7.93 -0.91 2.65
C SER A 100 7.92 -0.75 4.17
N LEU A 101 8.93 -0.08 4.74
CA LEU A 101 9.00 0.16 6.18
C LEU A 101 7.90 1.10 6.67
N PHE A 102 7.63 2.19 5.95
CA PHE A 102 6.59 3.16 6.31
C PHE A 102 5.20 2.56 6.16
N MET A 103 4.96 1.82 5.08
CA MET A 103 3.66 1.19 4.87
C MET A 103 3.37 0.14 5.94
N SER A 104 4.34 -0.72 6.27
CA SER A 104 4.20 -1.69 7.36
C SER A 104 3.93 -1.00 8.71
N ALA A 105 4.64 0.10 9.01
CA ALA A 105 4.41 0.86 10.23
C ALA A 105 3.01 1.48 10.27
N ARG A 106 2.51 2.03 9.16
CA ARG A 106 1.14 2.54 9.05
C ARG A 106 0.10 1.43 9.17
N TRP A 107 0.36 0.27 8.58
CA TRP A 107 -0.51 -0.91 8.66
C TRP A 107 -0.71 -1.33 10.12
N ALA A 108 0.38 -1.46 10.87
CA ALA A 108 0.35 -1.75 12.29
C ALA A 108 -0.34 -0.64 13.11
N ALA A 109 -0.08 0.63 12.79
CA ALA A 109 -0.72 1.77 13.45
C ALA A 109 -2.24 1.83 13.21
N ALA A 110 -2.72 1.29 12.08
CA ALA A 110 -4.15 1.13 11.79
C ALA A 110 -4.79 -0.08 12.49
N GLY A 111 -4.03 -0.80 13.33
CA GLY A 111 -4.51 -1.99 14.04
C GLY A 111 -4.53 -3.27 13.20
N CYS A 112 -3.88 -3.26 12.03
CA CYS A 112 -3.80 -4.43 11.15
C CYS A 112 -2.52 -5.23 11.42
N GLU A 113 -2.54 -6.54 11.19
CA GLU A 113 -1.36 -7.39 11.34
C GLU A 113 -0.36 -7.13 10.21
N ALA A 114 0.90 -6.86 10.57
CA ALA A 114 1.97 -6.52 9.63
C ALA A 114 3.24 -7.29 9.96
N GLU A 115 3.68 -8.13 9.04
CA GLU A 115 4.94 -8.88 9.09
C GLU A 115 5.98 -8.25 8.15
N ARG A 116 7.26 -8.26 8.55
CA ARG A 116 8.40 -7.69 7.82
C ARG A 116 9.57 -8.65 7.84
#